data_AF-H3SAW8-F1
#
_entry.id   AF-H3SAW8-F1
#
_cell.length_a   1.000
_cell.length_b   1.000
_cell.length_c   1.000
_cell.angle_alpha   90.00
_cell.angle_beta   90.00
_cell.angle_gamma   90.00
#
_symmetry.space_group_name_H-M   'P 1'
#
loop_
_entity.id
_entity.type
_entity.pdbx_description
1 polymer ?
#
loop_
_entity_poly.entity_id
_entity_poly.type
_entity_poly.pdbx_seq_one_letter_code
_entity_poly.pdbx_strand_id
1 'polypeptide(L)'
;MPLTQAFQQLRRNPIIAFVPMLLDLAILALSVAWSGWQLTSQWSYRIVLEMGLPSIMHLYNLPFSWVQLLLIAVWSFAQGGYIKALATACEGGSVDADHMVRNNLAFWVPFLGLNIAVLLAKAAVSSLLIMQFGSIGAGASLLAFAVLRIVFIYLEFTIVTDRIHFDAAFRRSAHYFKQNWPSALAMAVLLLAASGVASLAANWFVAPAAVILMIVLYSLMMSLLQTALMLTLNEAKRWSEG
;
A
#
# COMPACT_ATOMS: atom_id res chain seq x y z
N MET A 1 -20.99 -7.18 6.13
CA MET A 1 -19.95 -6.17 6.45
C MET A 1 -18.72 -6.45 5.57
N PRO A 2 -18.07 -5.43 5.02
CA PRO A 2 -16.95 -5.62 4.07
C PRO A 2 -15.79 -6.42 4.68
N LEU A 3 -15.53 -6.27 5.98
CA LEU A 3 -14.49 -7.02 6.70
C LEU A 3 -14.77 -8.53 6.79
N THR A 4 -16.02 -8.94 7.01
CA THR A 4 -16.35 -10.38 7.10
C THR A 4 -16.24 -11.07 5.75
N GLN A 5 -16.64 -10.38 4.68
CA GLN A 5 -16.43 -10.86 3.31
C GLN A 5 -14.95 -10.89 2.96
N ALA A 6 -14.18 -9.85 3.32
CA ALA A 6 -12.74 -9.81 3.11
C ALA A 6 -12.03 -10.99 3.80
N PHE A 7 -12.42 -11.34 5.02
CA PHE A 7 -11.87 -12.49 5.74
C PHE A 7 -12.15 -13.81 5.00
N GLN A 8 -13.38 -13.99 4.50
CA GLN A 8 -13.72 -15.17 3.71
C GLN A 8 -12.91 -15.25 2.41
N GLN A 9 -12.71 -14.11 1.73
CA GLN A 9 -11.91 -14.05 0.50
C GLN A 9 -10.44 -14.33 0.77
N LEU A 10 -9.88 -13.77 1.85
CA LEU A 10 -8.49 -14.04 2.25
C LEU A 10 -8.28 -15.51 2.61
N ARG A 11 -9.26 -16.14 3.29
CA ARG A 11 -9.20 -17.58 3.60
C ARG A 11 -9.25 -18.45 2.35
N ARG A 12 -9.99 -18.03 1.32
CA ARG A 12 -10.07 -18.74 0.03
C ARG A 12 -8.83 -18.53 -0.84
N ASN A 13 -8.23 -17.34 -0.77
CA ASN A 13 -7.06 -16.94 -1.56
C ASN A 13 -5.92 -16.52 -0.63
N PRO A 14 -5.28 -17.46 0.09
CA PRO A 14 -4.24 -17.14 1.08
C PRO A 14 -3.01 -16.49 0.45
N ILE A 15 -2.79 -16.70 -0.87
CA ILE A 15 -1.71 -16.09 -1.63
C ILE A 15 -1.69 -14.55 -1.50
N ILE A 16 -2.85 -13.92 -1.31
CA ILE A 16 -2.96 -12.48 -1.08
C ILE A 16 -2.17 -12.06 0.17
N ALA A 17 -2.23 -12.82 1.27
CA ALA A 17 -1.43 -12.51 2.45
C ALA A 17 0.04 -12.93 2.32
N PHE A 18 0.31 -14.03 1.59
CA PHE A 18 1.66 -14.57 1.47
C PHE A 18 2.58 -13.73 0.59
N VAL A 19 2.08 -13.14 -0.49
CA VAL A 19 2.89 -12.31 -1.39
C VAL A 19 3.60 -11.16 -0.67
N PRO A 20 2.90 -10.28 0.07
CA PRO A 20 3.56 -9.21 0.82
C PRO A 20 4.48 -9.74 1.92
N MET A 21 4.08 -10.81 2.60
CA MET A 21 4.89 -11.43 3.65
C MET A 21 6.23 -11.95 3.09
N LEU A 22 6.20 -12.69 1.98
CA LEU A 22 7.41 -13.22 1.34
C LEU A 22 8.29 -12.11 0.79
N LEU A 23 7.69 -11.06 0.22
CA LEU A 23 8.43 -9.91 -0.26
C LEU A 23 9.16 -9.19 0.88
N ASP A 24 8.47 -8.95 2.00
CA ASP A 24 9.07 -8.32 3.18
C ASP A 24 10.20 -9.17 3.77
N LEU A 25 10.01 -10.49 3.86
CA LEU A 25 11.06 -11.40 4.32
C LEU A 25 12.27 -11.41 3.38
N ALA A 26 12.04 -11.39 2.06
CA ALA A 26 13.11 -11.32 1.08
C ALA A 26 13.89 -10.00 1.18
N ILE A 27 13.19 -8.87 1.34
CA ILE A 27 13.82 -7.57 1.52
C ILE A 27 14.60 -7.53 2.83
N LEU A 28 14.03 -8.02 3.94
CA LEU A 28 14.73 -8.09 5.22
C LEU A 28 16.02 -8.93 5.09
N ALA A 29 15.93 -10.10 4.47
CA ALA A 29 17.07 -10.99 4.28
C ALA A 29 18.17 -10.32 3.43
N LEU A 30 17.80 -9.65 2.34
CA LEU A 30 18.73 -8.90 1.50
C LEU A 30 19.37 -7.73 2.25
N SER A 31 18.58 -6.96 3.01
CA SER A 31 19.10 -5.84 3.82
C SER A 31 20.07 -6.33 4.89
N VAL A 32 19.74 -7.41 5.60
CA VAL A 32 20.63 -7.99 6.63
C VAL A 32 21.89 -8.58 6.00
N ALA A 33 21.78 -9.24 4.86
CA ALA A 33 22.95 -9.79 4.15
C ALA A 33 23.90 -8.68 3.66
N TRP A 34 23.36 -7.53 3.25
CA TRP A 34 24.15 -6.43 2.69
C TRP A 34 24.78 -5.52 3.74
N SER A 35 24.00 -5.08 4.74
CA SER A 35 24.43 -4.08 5.72
C SER A 35 24.57 -4.62 7.15
N GLY A 36 24.21 -5.88 7.37
CA GLY A 36 24.02 -6.42 8.71
C GLY A 36 22.73 -5.94 9.37
N TRP A 37 22.51 -6.32 10.62
CA TRP A 37 21.37 -5.87 11.42
C TRP A 37 21.57 -4.43 11.91
N GLN A 38 21.09 -3.46 11.13
CA GLN A 38 21.19 -2.02 11.45
C GLN A 38 19.88 -1.41 11.93
N LEU A 39 18.87 -2.24 12.22
CA LEU A 39 17.58 -1.77 12.72
C LEU A 39 17.77 -1.23 14.14
N THR A 40 17.61 0.08 14.29
CA THR A 40 17.64 0.77 15.60
C THR A 40 16.25 1.33 15.91
N SER A 41 15.81 1.21 17.16
CA SER A 41 14.59 1.87 17.63
C SER A 41 14.78 3.38 17.57
N GLN A 42 14.14 4.03 16.59
CA GLN A 42 14.03 5.48 16.54
C GLN A 42 12.56 5.84 16.71
N TRP A 43 12.26 6.79 17.59
CA TRP A 43 10.89 7.33 17.71
C TRP A 43 10.55 8.09 16.42
N SER A 44 9.96 7.38 15.45
CA SER A 44 9.51 7.96 14.19
C SER A 44 8.04 7.62 13.98
N TYR A 45 7.18 8.64 14.06
CA TYR A 45 5.78 8.53 13.65
C TYR A 45 5.72 8.58 12.13
N ARG A 46 6.04 7.45 11.47
CA ARG A 46 5.78 7.30 10.03
C ARG A 46 4.42 6.68 9.84
N ILE A 47 3.49 7.49 9.36
CA ILE A 47 2.25 6.97 8.75
C ILE A 47 2.67 6.35 7.42
N VAL A 48 2.39 5.06 7.21
CA VAL A 48 2.68 4.40 5.92
C VAL A 48 1.80 5.02 4.87
N LEU A 49 2.43 5.85 4.04
CA LEU A 49 1.81 6.52 2.91
C LEU A 49 2.18 5.82 1.59
N GLU A 50 2.89 4.69 1.67
CA GLU A 50 3.42 3.96 0.52
C GLU A 50 2.39 3.03 -0.12
N MET A 51 2.62 2.71 -1.39
CA MET A 51 1.59 2.29 -2.34
C MET A 51 1.29 0.80 -2.36
N GLY A 52 0.00 0.49 -2.58
CA GLY A 52 -0.62 -0.77 -3.01
C GLY A 52 -0.33 -2.07 -2.27
N LEU A 53 0.93 -2.37 -1.98
CA LEU A 53 1.37 -3.60 -1.36
C LEU A 53 1.69 -3.30 0.11
N PRO A 54 1.21 -4.12 1.06
CA PRO A 54 1.46 -3.86 2.46
C PRO A 54 2.86 -4.30 2.85
N SER A 55 3.66 -3.37 3.39
CA SER A 55 4.99 -3.70 3.91
C SER A 55 5.41 -2.93 5.14
N ILE A 56 6.10 -3.66 6.00
CA ILE A 56 6.77 -3.14 7.19
C ILE A 56 8.02 -2.35 6.84
N MET A 57 8.67 -2.62 5.70
CA MET A 57 9.93 -1.97 5.35
C MET A 57 9.78 -0.46 5.14
N HIS A 58 8.58 -0.01 4.77
CA HIS A 58 8.23 1.41 4.71
C HIS A 58 8.25 2.13 6.06
N LEU A 59 8.20 1.38 7.17
CA LEU A 59 8.28 1.92 8.53
C LEU A 59 9.71 2.29 8.91
N TYR A 60 10.71 1.71 8.23
CA TYR A 60 12.12 1.93 8.54
C TYR A 60 12.75 3.04 7.68
N ASN A 61 13.68 3.79 8.27
CA ASN A 61 14.35 4.88 7.59
C ASN A 61 15.64 4.36 6.92
N LEU A 62 15.52 3.95 5.66
CA LEU A 62 16.68 3.54 4.87
C LEU A 62 17.30 4.77 4.19
N PRO A 63 18.63 4.96 4.26
CA PRO A 63 19.30 6.05 3.54
C PRO A 63 19.15 5.86 2.03
N PHE A 64 19.02 6.99 1.32
CA PHE A 64 18.92 6.96 -0.14
C PHE A 64 20.16 6.34 -0.76
N SER A 65 19.96 5.23 -1.47
CA SER A 65 21.03 4.45 -2.10
C SER A 65 20.54 3.78 -3.38
N TRP A 66 21.46 3.33 -4.22
CA TRP A 66 21.14 2.54 -5.41
C TRP A 66 20.33 1.27 -5.08
N VAL A 67 20.56 0.70 -3.90
CA VAL A 67 19.79 -0.43 -3.39
C VAL A 67 18.32 -0.04 -3.19
N GLN A 68 18.04 1.17 -2.67
CA GLN A 68 16.67 1.64 -2.50
C GLN A 68 15.95 1.82 -3.85
N LEU A 69 16.63 2.31 -4.88
CA LEU A 69 16.04 2.40 -6.22
C LEU A 69 15.68 1.03 -6.79
N LEU A 70 16.56 0.04 -6.59
CA LEU A 70 16.28 -1.35 -6.98
C LEU A 70 15.09 -1.92 -6.19
N LEU A 71 15.02 -1.65 -4.89
CA LEU A 71 13.89 -2.06 -4.05
C LEU A 71 12.58 -1.42 -4.52
N ILE A 72 12.57 -0.13 -4.87
CA ILE A 72 11.38 0.54 -5.44
C ILE A 72 10.95 -0.12 -6.76
N ALA A 73 11.91 -0.52 -7.61
CA ALA A 73 11.60 -1.19 -8.86
C ALA A 73 10.95 -2.57 -8.64
N VAL A 74 11.51 -3.37 -7.71
CA VAL A 74 10.96 -4.67 -7.30
C VAL A 74 9.59 -4.50 -6.64
N TRP A 75 9.43 -3.47 -5.80
CA TRP A 75 8.18 -3.13 -5.14
C TRP A 75 7.08 -2.84 -6.14
N SER A 76 7.37 -1.94 -7.08
CA SER A 76 6.44 -1.52 -8.14
C SER A 76 6.02 -2.70 -9.03
N PHE A 77 6.93 -3.65 -9.25
CA PHE A 77 6.64 -4.87 -10.00
C PHE A 77 5.63 -5.76 -9.26
N ALA A 78 5.87 -6.03 -7.97
CA ALA A 78 5.00 -6.87 -7.16
C ALA A 78 3.63 -6.23 -6.91
N GLN A 79 3.59 -4.91 -6.78
CA GLN A 79 2.37 -4.14 -6.49
C GLN A 79 1.27 -4.34 -7.53
N GLY A 80 1.62 -4.33 -8.82
CA GLY A 80 0.65 -4.39 -9.90
C GLY A 80 -0.15 -5.70 -9.96
N GLY A 81 0.54 -6.85 -9.89
CA GLY A 81 -0.16 -8.14 -9.87
C GLY A 81 -0.76 -8.46 -8.51
N TYR A 82 -0.24 -7.93 -7.40
CA TYR A 82 -0.91 -8.03 -6.10
C TYR A 82 -2.29 -7.36 -6.12
N ILE A 83 -2.40 -6.12 -6.63
CA ILE A 83 -3.70 -5.44 -6.74
C ILE A 83 -4.63 -6.20 -7.70
N LYS A 84 -4.09 -6.79 -8.78
CA LYS A 84 -4.93 -7.58 -9.70
C LYS A 84 -5.42 -8.87 -9.06
N ALA A 85 -4.57 -9.53 -8.26
CA ALA A 85 -4.94 -10.69 -7.46
C ALA A 85 -6.05 -10.36 -6.45
N LEU A 86 -5.96 -9.20 -5.77
CA LEU A 86 -7.04 -8.70 -4.90
C LEU A 86 -8.36 -8.55 -5.68
N ALA A 87 -8.32 -7.90 -6.85
CA ALA A 87 -9.50 -7.71 -7.68
C ALA A 87 -10.13 -9.05 -8.11
N THR A 88 -9.32 -10.00 -8.60
CA THR A 88 -9.77 -11.33 -9.02
C THR A 88 -10.37 -12.13 -7.86
N ALA A 89 -9.78 -12.07 -6.66
CA ALA A 89 -10.35 -12.73 -5.48
C ALA A 89 -11.69 -12.11 -5.08
N CYS A 90 -11.83 -10.79 -5.13
CA CYS A 90 -13.10 -10.09 -4.86
C CYS A 90 -14.19 -10.43 -5.88
N GLU A 91 -13.83 -10.73 -7.13
CA GLU A 91 -14.73 -11.21 -8.18
C GLU A 91 -15.11 -12.69 -8.03
N GLY A 92 -14.49 -13.42 -7.10
CA GLY A 92 -14.75 -14.84 -6.83
C GLY A 92 -13.87 -15.79 -7.62
N GLY A 93 -12.88 -15.30 -8.36
CA GLY A 93 -11.88 -16.12 -9.04
C GLY A 93 -10.83 -16.70 -8.08
N SER A 94 -10.13 -17.72 -8.55
CA SER A 94 -8.93 -18.24 -7.89
C SER A 94 -7.70 -17.46 -8.36
N VAL A 95 -6.85 -17.04 -7.43
CA VAL A 95 -5.59 -16.39 -7.75
C VAL A 95 -4.52 -17.45 -8.01
N ASP A 96 -3.93 -17.40 -9.20
CA ASP A 96 -2.87 -18.30 -9.65
C ASP A 96 -1.55 -17.54 -9.86
N ALA A 97 -0.43 -18.18 -9.56
CA ALA A 97 0.90 -17.56 -9.56
C ALA A 97 1.32 -17.12 -10.97
N ASP A 98 1.04 -17.95 -11.98
CA ASP A 98 1.39 -17.63 -13.38
C ASP A 98 0.64 -16.40 -13.88
N HIS A 99 -0.64 -16.31 -13.54
CA HIS A 99 -1.46 -15.14 -13.83
C HIS A 99 -0.95 -13.89 -13.10
N MET A 100 -0.47 -14.04 -11.87
CA MET A 100 0.08 -12.94 -11.09
C MET A 100 1.37 -12.38 -11.70
N VAL A 101 2.29 -13.23 -12.15
CA VAL A 101 3.54 -12.79 -12.82
C VAL A 101 3.24 -12.04 -14.12
N ARG A 102 2.29 -12.52 -14.93
CA ARG A 102 1.85 -11.82 -16.14
C ARG A 102 1.26 -10.46 -15.84
N ASN A 103 0.45 -10.37 -14.78
CA ASN A 103 -0.12 -9.10 -14.33
C ASN A 103 0.95 -8.15 -13.76
N ASN A 104 1.94 -8.66 -13.03
CA ASN A 104 3.07 -7.86 -12.56
C ASN A 104 3.77 -7.17 -13.74
N LEU A 105 4.11 -7.94 -14.79
CA LEU A 105 4.74 -7.39 -16.00
C LEU A 105 3.88 -6.34 -16.70
N ALA A 106 2.58 -6.59 -16.85
CA ALA A 106 1.67 -5.68 -17.55
C ALA A 106 1.52 -4.33 -16.84
N PHE A 107 1.49 -4.32 -15.51
CA PHE A 107 1.27 -3.11 -14.71
C PHE A 107 2.55 -2.49 -14.14
N TRP A 108 3.71 -3.12 -14.32
CA TRP A 108 4.97 -2.68 -13.71
C TRP A 108 5.33 -1.23 -14.05
N VAL A 109 5.32 -0.87 -15.35
CA VAL A 109 5.71 0.48 -15.80
C VAL A 109 4.73 1.55 -15.29
N PRO A 110 3.40 1.39 -15.40
CA PRO A 110 2.44 2.30 -14.77
C PRO A 110 2.68 2.50 -13.27
N PHE A 111 2.90 1.42 -12.51
CA PHE A 111 3.12 1.53 -11.06
C PHE A 111 4.48 2.14 -10.71
N LEU A 112 5.52 1.87 -11.49
CA LEU A 112 6.81 2.51 -11.31
C LEU A 112 6.71 4.02 -11.52
N GLY A 113 6.05 4.45 -12.60
CA GLY A 113 5.78 5.87 -12.87
C GLY A 113 4.95 6.51 -11.76
N LEU A 114 3.93 5.80 -11.27
CA LEU A 114 3.11 6.26 -10.14
C LEU A 114 3.93 6.44 -8.86
N ASN A 115 4.73 5.44 -8.49
CA ASN A 115 5.60 5.48 -7.31
C ASN A 115 6.58 6.66 -7.37
N ILE A 116 7.22 6.89 -8.52
CA ILE A 116 8.11 8.03 -8.73
C ILE A 116 7.34 9.35 -8.61
N ALA A 117 6.19 9.47 -9.26
CA ALA A 117 5.38 10.70 -9.24
C ALA A 117 4.95 11.07 -7.81
N VAL A 118 4.54 10.09 -7.01
CA VAL A 118 4.13 10.33 -5.62
C VAL A 118 5.31 10.57 -4.70
N LEU A 119 6.45 9.92 -4.92
CA LEU A 119 7.68 10.25 -4.20
C LEU A 119 8.04 11.73 -4.40
N LEU A 120 8.05 12.19 -5.66
CA LEU A 120 8.33 13.59 -6.01
C LEU A 120 7.28 14.55 -5.44
N ALA A 121 5.99 14.20 -5.56
CA ALA A 121 4.91 15.02 -5.00
C ALA A 121 5.01 15.15 -3.48
N LYS A 122 5.34 14.05 -2.77
CA LYS A 122 5.56 14.06 -1.32
C LYS A 122 6.74 14.94 -0.95
N ALA A 123 7.87 14.78 -1.62
CA ALA A 123 9.04 15.61 -1.38
C ALA A 123 8.72 17.10 -1.60
N ALA A 124 8.10 17.45 -2.73
CA ALA A 124 7.74 18.83 -3.06
C ALA A 124 6.76 19.44 -2.04
N VAL A 125 5.65 18.75 -1.72
CA VAL A 125 4.64 19.25 -0.78
C VAL A 125 5.23 19.40 0.62
N SER A 126 6.02 18.41 1.09
CA SER A 126 6.66 18.49 2.41
C SER A 126 7.65 19.65 2.47
N SER A 127 8.53 19.79 1.47
CA SER A 127 9.53 20.85 1.44
C SER A 127 8.89 22.24 1.38
N LEU A 128 7.86 22.43 0.55
CA LEU A 128 7.15 23.70 0.44
C LEU A 128 6.45 24.09 1.74
N LEU A 129 5.71 23.15 2.36
CA LEU A 129 5.00 23.42 3.61
C LEU A 129 5.95 23.70 4.77
N ILE A 130 7.03 22.91 4.91
CA ILE A 130 8.03 23.12 5.95
C ILE A 130 8.77 24.44 5.74
N MET A 131 9.13 24.79 4.51
CA MET A 131 9.80 26.06 4.22
C MET A 131 8.92 27.26 4.54
N GLN A 132 7.60 27.17 4.28
CA GLN A 132 6.67 28.28 4.48
C GLN A 132 6.16 28.41 5.92
N PHE A 133 6.00 27.29 6.64
CA PHE A 133 5.31 27.24 7.94
C PHE A 133 6.12 26.52 9.05
N GLY A 134 7.37 26.13 8.80
CA GLY A 134 8.23 25.47 9.78
C GLY A 134 7.65 24.15 10.30
N SER A 135 7.64 23.99 11.62
CA SER A 135 7.09 22.80 12.29
C SER A 135 5.59 22.60 12.08
N ILE A 136 4.82 23.69 11.98
CA ILE A 136 3.39 23.64 11.63
C ILE A 136 3.24 23.07 10.21
N GLY A 137 4.13 23.46 9.30
CA GLY A 137 4.22 22.92 7.95
C GLY A 137 4.45 21.41 7.92
N ALA A 138 5.29 20.89 8.81
CA ALA A 138 5.50 19.44 8.95
C ALA A 138 4.21 18.71 9.43
N GLY A 139 3.44 19.31 10.34
CA GLY A 139 2.14 18.76 10.73
C GLY A 139 1.11 18.80 9.60
N ALA A 140 1.07 19.91 8.86
CA ALA A 140 0.19 20.07 7.70
C ALA A 140 0.51 19.09 6.57
N SER A 141 1.80 18.79 6.33
CA SER A 141 2.20 17.83 5.30
C SER A 141 1.75 16.41 5.62
N LEU A 142 1.75 16.00 6.90
CA LEU A 142 1.20 14.72 7.34
C LEU A 142 -0.29 14.60 7.03
N LEU A 143 -1.08 15.65 7.31
CA LEU A 143 -2.51 15.67 6.98
C LEU A 143 -2.74 15.64 5.46
N ALA A 144 -1.98 16.43 4.70
CA ALA A 144 -2.05 16.43 3.24
C ALA A 144 -1.74 15.04 2.66
N PHE A 145 -0.74 14.35 3.19
CA PHE A 145 -0.40 13.01 2.75
C PHE A 145 -1.45 11.97 3.14
N ALA A 146 -2.03 12.08 4.34
CA ALA A 146 -3.13 11.20 4.73
C ALA A 146 -4.27 11.28 3.72
N VAL A 147 -4.68 12.50 3.31
CA VAL A 147 -5.72 12.70 2.29
C VAL A 147 -5.29 12.18 0.92
N LEU A 148 -4.07 12.52 0.47
CA LEU A 148 -3.54 12.04 -0.80
C LEU A 148 -3.50 10.51 -0.85
N ARG A 149 -3.19 9.83 0.28
CA ARG A 149 -3.15 8.37 0.33
C ARG A 149 -4.51 7.75 0.02
N ILE A 150 -5.60 8.31 0.54
CA ILE A 150 -6.95 7.84 0.26
C ILE A 150 -7.23 7.89 -1.25
N VAL A 151 -6.91 9.03 -1.86
CA VAL A 151 -7.09 9.24 -3.30
C VAL A 151 -6.23 8.27 -4.11
N PHE A 152 -4.97 8.08 -3.72
CA PHE A 152 -4.05 7.20 -4.43
C PHE A 152 -4.44 5.72 -4.34
N ILE A 153 -4.94 5.23 -3.20
CA ILE A 153 -5.36 3.82 -3.12
C ILE A 153 -6.52 3.55 -4.10
N TYR A 154 -7.49 4.46 -4.19
CA TYR A 154 -8.58 4.36 -5.16
C TYR A 154 -8.05 4.41 -6.60
N LEU A 155 -7.12 5.32 -6.87
CA LEU A 155 -6.49 5.45 -8.17
C LEU A 155 -5.76 4.18 -8.60
N GLU A 156 -4.96 3.60 -7.71
CA GLU A 156 -4.22 2.34 -7.93
C GLU A 156 -5.17 1.19 -8.27
N PHE A 157 -6.27 1.07 -7.52
CA PHE A 157 -7.29 0.06 -7.78
C PHE A 157 -7.96 0.29 -9.13
N THR A 158 -8.39 1.51 -9.45
CA THR A 158 -9.01 1.86 -10.71
C THR A 158 -8.11 1.59 -11.93
N ILE A 159 -6.80 1.90 -11.84
CA ILE A 159 -5.85 1.60 -12.92
C ILE A 159 -5.86 0.10 -13.24
N VAL A 160 -5.91 -0.75 -12.22
CA VAL A 160 -5.81 -2.21 -12.37
C VAL A 160 -7.14 -2.87 -12.72
N THR A 161 -8.24 -2.42 -12.11
CA THR A 161 -9.57 -2.98 -12.36
C THR A 161 -10.09 -2.59 -13.74
N ASP A 162 -9.91 -1.33 -14.15
CA ASP A 162 -10.46 -0.80 -15.40
C ASP A 162 -9.44 -0.79 -16.56
N ARG A 163 -8.16 -1.09 -16.30
CA ARG A 163 -7.08 -1.11 -17.32
C ARG A 163 -6.98 0.18 -18.12
N ILE A 164 -7.12 1.33 -17.46
CA ILE A 164 -7.11 2.65 -18.08
C ILE A 164 -5.83 3.43 -17.79
N HIS A 165 -5.49 4.35 -18.69
CA HIS A 165 -4.38 5.28 -18.50
C HIS A 165 -4.61 6.22 -17.31
N PHE A 166 -3.52 6.75 -16.77
CA PHE A 166 -3.48 7.56 -15.55
C PHE A 166 -4.51 8.71 -15.52
N ASP A 167 -4.61 9.49 -16.60
CA ASP A 167 -5.51 10.64 -16.66
C ASP A 167 -6.99 10.25 -16.58
N ALA A 168 -7.36 9.17 -17.26
CA ALA A 168 -8.71 8.61 -17.21
C ALA A 168 -8.99 7.96 -15.84
N ALA A 169 -7.99 7.29 -15.28
CA ALA A 169 -8.07 6.67 -13.96
C ALA A 169 -8.36 7.69 -12.87
N PHE A 170 -7.78 8.88 -12.95
CA PHE A 170 -8.00 9.94 -11.96
C PHE A 170 -9.45 10.45 -11.93
N ARG A 171 -10.06 10.67 -13.11
CA ARG A 171 -11.46 11.09 -13.19
C ARG A 171 -12.40 10.00 -12.69
N ARG A 172 -12.12 8.75 -13.05
CA ARG A 172 -12.97 7.60 -12.73
C ARG A 172 -12.85 7.20 -11.26
N SER A 173 -11.66 7.24 -10.68
CA SER A 173 -11.44 7.01 -9.25
C SER A 173 -12.13 8.07 -8.39
N ALA A 174 -12.11 9.34 -8.81
CA ALA A 174 -12.85 10.41 -8.15
C ALA A 174 -14.37 10.20 -8.25
N HIS A 175 -14.87 9.67 -9.36
CA HIS A 175 -16.29 9.32 -9.52
C HIS A 175 -16.70 8.20 -8.55
N TYR A 176 -15.94 7.10 -8.49
CA TYR A 176 -16.20 6.00 -7.56
C TYR A 176 -16.10 6.42 -6.10
N PHE A 177 -15.12 7.26 -5.76
CA PHE A 177 -14.98 7.78 -4.41
C PHE A 177 -16.21 8.62 -4.01
N LYS A 178 -16.73 9.46 -4.90
CA LYS A 178 -17.91 10.30 -4.61
C LYS A 178 -19.17 9.47 -4.36
N GLN A 179 -19.37 8.37 -5.08
CA GLN A 179 -20.56 7.51 -4.91
C GLN A 179 -20.60 6.84 -3.54
N ASN A 180 -19.45 6.35 -3.04
CA ASN A 180 -19.38 5.60 -1.77
C ASN A 180 -18.46 6.27 -0.73
N TRP A 181 -18.42 7.60 -0.72
CA TRP A 181 -17.46 8.37 0.08
C TRP A 181 -17.46 8.05 1.59
N PRO A 182 -18.59 7.76 2.28
CA PRO A 182 -18.55 7.51 3.72
C PRO A 182 -17.87 6.18 4.05
N SER A 183 -18.19 5.13 3.29
CA SER A 183 -17.60 3.80 3.45
C SER A 183 -16.12 3.81 3.05
N ALA A 184 -15.81 4.47 1.93
CA ALA A 184 -14.45 4.69 1.45
C ALA A 184 -13.57 5.40 2.48
N LEU A 185 -14.08 6.50 3.04
CA LEU A 185 -13.39 7.29 4.06
C LEU A 185 -13.21 6.48 5.35
N ALA A 186 -14.23 5.76 5.80
CA ALA A 186 -14.13 4.93 6.99
C ALA A 186 -13.05 3.84 6.86
N MET A 187 -12.99 3.16 5.71
CA MET A 187 -11.96 2.14 5.46
C MET A 187 -10.56 2.75 5.32
N ALA A 188 -10.46 3.92 4.69
CA ALA A 188 -9.20 4.64 4.60
C ALA A 188 -8.68 5.11 5.96
N VAL A 189 -9.55 5.66 6.82
CA VAL A 189 -9.21 6.03 8.19
C VAL A 189 -8.78 4.81 8.99
N LEU A 190 -9.48 3.68 8.84
CA LEU A 190 -9.11 2.42 9.48
C LEU A 190 -7.73 1.92 9.02
N LEU A 191 -7.42 2.02 7.73
CA LEU A 191 -6.12 1.66 7.16
C LEU A 191 -4.99 2.56 7.69
N LEU A 192 -5.23 3.87 7.78
CA LEU A 192 -4.29 4.83 8.37
C LEU A 192 -4.06 4.56 9.86
N ALA A 193 -5.13 4.31 10.63
CA ALA A 193 -5.04 3.98 12.04
C ALA A 193 -4.26 2.67 12.26
N ALA A 194 -4.59 1.62 11.52
CA ALA A 194 -3.90 0.33 11.57
C ALA A 194 -2.40 0.46 11.22
N SER A 195 -2.08 1.25 10.19
CA SER A 195 -0.70 1.53 9.80
C SER A 195 0.04 2.35 10.86
N GLY A 196 -0.60 3.32 11.49
CA GLY A 196 -0.03 4.11 12.59
C GLY A 196 0.25 3.26 13.83
N VAL A 197 -0.68 2.39 14.21
CA VAL A 197 -0.49 1.45 15.33
C VAL A 197 0.65 0.46 15.04
N ALA A 198 0.69 -0.09 13.82
CA ALA A 198 1.77 -0.98 13.41
C ALA A 198 3.14 -0.29 13.40
N SER A 199 3.19 0.98 12.98
CA SER A 199 4.40 1.82 13.03
C SER A 199 4.91 1.99 14.46
N LEU A 200 4.02 2.30 15.41
CA LEU A 200 4.38 2.41 16.82
C LEU A 200 4.89 1.08 17.39
N ALA A 201 4.21 -0.02 17.08
CA ALA A 201 4.63 -1.35 17.50
C ALA A 201 6.00 -1.75 16.91
N ALA A 202 6.22 -1.50 15.62
CA ALA A 202 7.48 -1.83 14.95
C ALA A 202 8.68 -1.06 15.53
N ASN A 203 8.47 0.16 16.02
CA ASN A 203 9.51 0.95 16.70
C ASN A 203 9.85 0.40 18.09
N TRP A 204 8.88 -0.15 18.83
CA TRP A 204 9.14 -0.74 20.14
C TRP A 204 9.81 -2.12 20.05
N PHE A 205 9.53 -2.86 18.98
CA PHE A 205 9.97 -4.25 18.82
C PHE A 205 11.04 -4.41 17.74
N VAL A 206 12.30 -4.17 18.12
CA VAL A 206 13.45 -4.22 17.20
C VAL A 206 14.22 -5.56 17.24
N ALA A 207 13.82 -6.48 18.12
CA ALA A 207 14.41 -7.82 18.14
C ALA A 207 14.08 -8.57 16.83
N PRO A 208 15.01 -9.34 16.24
CA PRO A 208 14.77 -10.03 14.95
C PRO A 208 13.51 -10.89 14.91
N ALA A 209 13.26 -11.68 15.95
CA ALA A 209 12.06 -12.49 16.07
C ALA A 209 10.77 -11.65 16.11
N ALA A 210 10.82 -10.48 16.75
CA ALA A 210 9.68 -9.59 16.84
C ALA A 210 9.41 -8.87 15.51
N VAL A 211 10.45 -8.50 14.76
CA VAL A 211 10.31 -7.95 13.39
C VAL A 211 9.66 -8.98 12.47
N ILE A 212 10.10 -10.24 12.50
CA ILE A 212 9.50 -11.32 11.70
C ILE A 212 8.03 -11.52 12.07
N LEU A 213 7.71 -11.57 13.36
CA LEU A 213 6.32 -11.69 13.82
C LEU A 213 5.46 -10.52 13.34
N MET A 214 6.00 -9.30 13.44
CA MET A 214 5.34 -8.10 12.95
C MET A 214 5.07 -8.21 11.44
N ILE A 215 6.04 -8.66 10.63
CA ILE A 215 5.86 -8.83 9.16
C ILE A 215 4.64 -9.70 8.87
N VAL A 216 4.51 -10.82 9.57
CA VAL A 216 3.37 -11.74 9.41
C VAL A 216 2.05 -11.06 9.80
N LEU A 217 1.99 -10.47 11.00
CA LEU A 217 0.76 -9.85 11.53
C LEU A 217 0.32 -8.66 10.68
N TYR A 218 1.25 -7.79 10.29
CA TYR A 218 0.98 -6.62 9.48
C TYR A 218 0.53 -6.99 8.08
N SER A 219 1.22 -7.94 7.43
CA SER A 219 0.85 -8.41 6.09
C SER A 219 -0.57 -8.96 6.08
N LEU A 220 -0.94 -9.78 7.07
CA LEU A 220 -2.29 -10.33 7.21
C LEU A 220 -3.33 -9.24 7.44
N MET A 221 -3.09 -8.36 8.41
CA MET A 221 -4.00 -7.28 8.77
C MET A 221 -4.24 -6.33 7.60
N MET A 222 -3.18 -5.89 6.92
CA MET A 222 -3.29 -4.95 5.82
C MET A 222 -3.87 -5.60 4.57
N SER A 223 -3.55 -6.86 4.29
CA SER A 223 -4.19 -7.62 3.19
C SER A 223 -5.70 -7.71 3.40
N LEU A 224 -6.15 -7.96 4.64
CA LEU A 224 -7.57 -7.95 5.00
C LEU A 224 -8.21 -6.58 4.73
N LEU A 225 -7.58 -5.50 5.20
CA LEU A 225 -8.09 -4.13 5.04
C LEU A 225 -8.14 -3.71 3.56
N GLN A 226 -7.12 -4.05 2.78
CA GLN A 226 -7.07 -3.77 1.34
C GLN A 226 -8.11 -4.57 0.57
N THR A 227 -8.34 -5.83 0.95
CA THR A 227 -9.42 -6.65 0.38
C THR A 227 -10.79 -6.03 0.68
N ALA A 228 -11.01 -5.58 1.92
CA ALA A 228 -12.25 -4.90 2.32
C ALA A 228 -12.46 -3.60 1.51
N LEU A 229 -11.40 -2.83 1.30
CA LEU A 229 -11.45 -1.61 0.50
C LEU A 229 -11.73 -1.92 -0.99
N MET A 230 -11.12 -2.97 -1.54
CA MET A 230 -11.39 -3.42 -2.92
C MET A 230 -12.85 -3.85 -3.09
N LEU A 231 -13.44 -4.52 -2.10
CA LEU A 231 -14.87 -4.86 -2.11
C LEU A 231 -15.76 -3.60 -2.14
N THR A 232 -15.43 -2.56 -1.35
CA THR A 232 -16.18 -1.30 -1.38
C THR A 232 -16.08 -0.57 -2.72
N LEU A 233 -14.93 -0.69 -3.40
CA LEU A 233 -14.74 -0.14 -4.75
C LEU A 233 -15.53 -0.92 -5.79
N ASN A 234 -15.51 -2.26 -5.73
CA ASN A 234 -16.30 -3.10 -6.63
C ASN A 234 -17.81 -2.88 -6.45
N GLU A 235 -18.26 -2.63 -5.23
CA GLU A 235 -19.64 -2.22 -4.97
C GLU A 235 -19.94 -0.87 -5.62
N ALA A 236 -19.10 0.15 -5.44
CA ALA A 236 -19.27 1.45 -6.12
C ALA A 236 -19.34 1.31 -7.65
N LYS A 237 -18.46 0.49 -8.22
CA LYS A 237 -18.42 0.23 -9.66
C LYS A 237 -19.71 -0.39 -10.18
N ARG A 238 -20.28 -1.39 -9.48
CA ARG A 238 -21.55 -2.03 -9.88
C ARG A 238 -22.71 -1.04 -9.96
N TRP A 239 -22.74 -0.03 -9.10
CA TRP A 239 -23.79 0.99 -9.08
C TRP A 239 -23.60 2.06 -10.17
N SER A 240 -22.38 2.20 -10.69
CA SER A 240 -22.08 3.11 -11.80
C SER A 240 -22.38 2.51 -13.18
N GLU A 241 -22.45 1.18 -13.28
CA GLU A 241 -22.66 0.45 -14.54
C GLU A 241 -24.10 -0.05 -14.72
N GLY A 242 -24.95 0.07 -13.70
CA GLY A 242 -26.39 -0.23 -13.75
C GLY A 242 -27.24 1.03 -13.86
#